data_AF-A0A934H7L6-F1
#
_entry.id   AF-A0A934H7L6-F1
#
_cell.length_a   1.000
_cell.length_b   1.000
_cell.length_c   1.000
_cell.angle_alpha   90.00
_cell.angle_beta   90.00
_cell.angle_gamma   90.00
#
_symmetry.space_group_name_H-M   'P 1'
#
loop_
_entity.id
_entity.type
_entity.pdbx_description
1 polymer ?
#
loop_
_entity_poly.entity_id
_entity_poly.type
_entity_poly.pdbx_seq_one_letter_code
_entity_poly.pdbx_strand_id
1 'polypeptide(L)'
;MATKTSSPHLIGFIVDVSNSMRRNWTKKEGKKEPRIETIRDILNKELKRIQSSPDNDNKGKDLVVFALGMGFKRKMYWREQEMGYGTETTLTTPPIEKEQSDVVCDILALIDILPTKAKIDELDDTINNKWNGYAKKLLTEIVVDEDVSSTLLTFVHQSLRVSALKRLRGSLANRILGILLSNKSLTRHKYIQRYASTLRVKLEKRTLEIERLSQKESERYLESIHAEAKVIFTNHKDRYRQYVEDTLNEFVDKQTAILLKLLTLGHPVNRVFDSFNEEEVFALANKIYKTLDNDVREKIGKSWLINKGILKYTEKKLSAKVDFAKLERLTEESIKKLAWETYLRSFAHSVVNDLFKNTFEKKARSRFSDWVGLAASREIIRPVVELSNLLPDVFEHELYSDGFMFGSTPIYQAVNLSSLRFLEKAFTTNKKTLVIISDGEFEEIIPRYETDLLKKAGVTILCCYVSDSNVMKRLPAKANPDWPQGAIAMFDISSHIVADSELANDLKEEGYKVDADMKLLFQVNFGDRLERILDAVMGYKKKERDNQTP
;
A
#
# COMPACT_ATOMS: atom_id res chain seq x y z
N MET A 1 43.68 24.12 -19.52
CA MET A 1 43.35 22.68 -19.51
C MET A 1 41.99 22.52 -20.14
N ALA A 2 41.88 21.90 -21.32
CA ALA A 2 40.59 21.60 -21.91
C ALA A 2 39.90 20.54 -21.06
N THR A 3 38.73 20.84 -20.52
CA THR A 3 37.90 19.85 -19.81
C THR A 3 37.48 18.80 -20.82
N LYS A 4 38.00 17.57 -20.68
CA LYS A 4 37.64 16.43 -21.51
C LYS A 4 36.15 16.16 -21.30
N THR A 5 35.30 16.61 -22.21
CA THR A 5 33.86 16.30 -22.19
C THR A 5 33.71 14.80 -22.40
N SER A 6 33.20 14.10 -21.38
CA SER A 6 32.89 12.67 -21.49
C SER A 6 31.82 12.49 -22.56
N SER A 7 32.03 11.55 -23.48
CA SER A 7 31.00 11.17 -24.45
C SER A 7 29.78 10.59 -23.70
N PRO A 8 28.54 10.96 -24.07
CA PRO A 8 27.35 10.34 -23.53
C PRO A 8 27.39 8.81 -23.65
N HIS A 9 26.81 8.11 -22.67
CA HIS A 9 26.85 6.66 -22.59
C HIS A 9 25.44 6.09 -22.64
N LEU A 10 25.16 5.27 -23.65
CA LEU A 10 23.95 4.47 -23.75
C LEU A 10 24.21 3.07 -23.18
N ILE A 11 23.46 2.69 -22.14
CA ILE A 11 23.51 1.36 -21.55
C ILE A 11 22.20 0.62 -21.79
N GLY A 12 22.27 -0.53 -22.43
CA GLY A 12 21.18 -1.48 -22.53
C GLY A 12 21.28 -2.55 -21.46
N PHE A 13 20.16 -2.87 -20.82
CA PHE A 13 20.03 -4.05 -19.95
C PHE A 13 19.14 -5.09 -20.63
N ILE A 14 19.58 -6.35 -20.63
CA ILE A 14 18.71 -7.51 -20.86
C ILE A 14 18.71 -8.31 -19.57
N VAL A 15 17.54 -8.39 -18.93
CA VAL A 15 17.35 -9.10 -17.67
C VAL A 15 16.48 -10.33 -17.91
N ASP A 16 17.03 -11.49 -17.62
CA ASP A 16 16.29 -12.73 -17.60
C ASP A 16 15.32 -12.74 -16.41
N VAL A 17 14.06 -13.06 -16.68
CA VAL A 17 12.99 -13.27 -15.69
C VAL A 17 12.33 -14.64 -15.86
N SER A 18 13.03 -15.60 -16.50
CA SER A 18 12.58 -16.97 -16.74
C SER A 18 12.61 -17.85 -15.46
N ASN A 19 12.12 -19.09 -15.57
CA ASN A 19 11.98 -20.04 -14.45
C ASN A 19 13.24 -20.21 -13.59
N SER A 20 14.43 -20.09 -14.16
CA SER A 20 15.69 -20.22 -13.42
C SER A 20 15.93 -19.10 -12.41
N MET A 21 15.27 -17.94 -12.60
CA MET A 21 15.37 -16.77 -11.74
C MET A 21 14.48 -16.86 -10.49
N ARG A 22 13.65 -17.91 -10.39
CA ARG A 22 12.92 -18.27 -9.17
C ARG A 22 13.82 -18.78 -8.05
N ARG A 23 14.97 -19.35 -8.40
CA ARG A 23 15.88 -19.95 -7.42
C ARG A 23 16.39 -18.88 -6.47
N ASN A 24 16.63 -19.26 -5.22
CA ASN A 24 17.03 -18.30 -4.20
C ASN A 24 18.54 -18.04 -4.23
N TRP A 25 18.92 -16.78 -4.08
CA TRP A 25 20.26 -16.39 -3.64
C TRP A 25 20.32 -16.27 -2.12
N THR A 26 21.47 -16.62 -1.55
CA THR A 26 21.74 -16.43 -0.13
C THR A 26 22.33 -15.03 0.07
N LYS A 27 21.60 -14.12 0.73
CA LYS A 27 22.14 -12.81 1.15
C LYS A 27 23.18 -13.00 2.26
N LYS A 28 24.03 -11.97 2.49
CA LYS A 28 25.05 -11.98 3.56
C LYS A 28 24.48 -12.22 4.96
N GLU A 29 23.21 -11.88 5.16
CA GLU A 29 22.45 -12.08 6.41
C GLU A 29 21.85 -13.49 6.53
N GLY A 30 22.12 -14.40 5.60
CA GLY A 30 21.57 -15.77 5.58
C GLY A 30 20.14 -15.86 5.06
N LYS A 31 19.45 -14.73 4.84
CA LYS A 31 18.12 -14.70 4.22
C LYS A 31 18.21 -15.16 2.76
N LYS A 32 17.31 -16.07 2.38
CA LYS A 32 17.16 -16.57 1.01
C LYS A 32 16.07 -15.79 0.32
N GLU A 33 16.38 -15.21 -0.84
CA GLU A 33 15.41 -14.47 -1.66
C GLU A 33 15.57 -14.85 -3.13
N PRO A 34 14.50 -14.81 -3.93
CA PRO A 34 14.58 -15.08 -5.37
C PRO A 34 15.67 -14.23 -6.05
N ARG A 35 16.37 -14.85 -7.00
CA ARG A 35 17.43 -14.18 -7.79
C ARG A 35 16.93 -12.88 -8.41
N ILE A 36 15.74 -12.90 -9.01
CA ILE A 36 15.19 -11.72 -9.68
C ILE A 36 14.92 -10.56 -8.71
N GLU A 37 14.44 -10.84 -7.50
CA GLU A 37 14.24 -9.81 -6.47
C GLU A 37 15.58 -9.19 -6.06
N THR A 38 16.62 -10.01 -5.89
CA THR A 38 17.95 -9.50 -5.55
C THR A 38 18.55 -8.67 -6.71
N ILE A 39 18.37 -9.11 -7.96
CA ILE A 39 18.81 -8.36 -9.15
C ILE A 39 18.09 -7.02 -9.23
N ARG A 40 16.77 -6.99 -9.02
CA ARG A 40 15.98 -5.75 -8.92
C ARG A 40 16.54 -4.83 -7.84
N ASP A 41 16.68 -5.34 -6.61
CA ASP A 41 17.13 -4.53 -5.48
C ASP A 41 18.46 -3.85 -5.77
N ILE A 42 19.40 -4.59 -6.37
CA ILE A 42 20.71 -4.09 -6.76
C ILE A 42 20.59 -3.03 -7.85
N LEU A 43 19.86 -3.30 -8.94
CA LEU A 43 19.68 -2.34 -10.03
C LEU A 43 19.00 -1.04 -9.55
N ASN A 44 17.97 -1.14 -8.72
CA ASN A 44 17.26 0.02 -8.16
C ASN A 44 18.12 0.78 -7.13
N LYS A 45 18.93 0.08 -6.34
CA LYS A 45 19.90 0.70 -5.42
C LYS A 45 20.97 1.47 -6.19
N GLU A 46 21.50 0.88 -7.25
CA GLU A 46 22.50 1.51 -8.11
C GLU A 46 21.96 2.74 -8.83
N LEU A 47 20.73 2.66 -9.34
CA LEU A 47 20.01 3.81 -9.89
C LEU A 47 19.92 4.97 -8.88
N LYS A 48 19.42 4.69 -7.67
CA LYS A 48 19.27 5.70 -6.60
C LYS A 48 20.61 6.32 -6.20
N ARG A 49 21.67 5.50 -6.17
CA ARG A 49 23.02 5.98 -5.86
C ARG A 49 23.53 6.96 -6.90
N ILE A 50 23.36 6.65 -8.18
CA ILE A 50 23.71 7.58 -9.27
C ILE A 50 22.93 8.89 -9.13
N GLN A 51 21.64 8.81 -8.86
CA GLN A 51 20.78 9.98 -8.69
C GLN A 51 21.16 10.87 -7.51
N SER A 52 21.64 10.27 -6.43
CA SER A 52 21.97 10.97 -5.18
C SER A 52 23.38 11.58 -5.17
N SER A 53 24.20 11.32 -6.20
CA SER A 53 25.57 11.82 -6.26
C SER A 53 25.60 13.36 -6.34
N PRO A 54 26.47 14.06 -5.59
CA PRO A 54 26.58 15.51 -5.67
C PRO A 54 27.17 16.01 -7.01
N ASP A 55 27.88 15.15 -7.74
CA ASP A 55 28.47 15.42 -9.06
C ASP A 55 27.44 15.41 -10.22
N ASN A 56 26.15 15.27 -9.91
CA ASN A 56 25.15 14.73 -10.82
C ASN A 56 24.45 15.75 -11.73
N ASP A 57 24.75 17.05 -11.60
CA ASP A 57 24.12 18.08 -12.45
C ASP A 57 24.43 17.89 -13.95
N ASN A 58 25.55 17.22 -14.29
CA ASN A 58 25.94 16.90 -15.67
C ASN A 58 26.06 15.39 -15.96
N LYS A 59 26.66 14.57 -15.08
CA LYS A 59 26.91 13.14 -15.38
C LYS A 59 25.65 12.30 -15.54
N GLY A 60 24.61 12.53 -14.72
CA GLY A 60 23.37 11.77 -14.80
C GLY A 60 22.53 12.04 -16.06
N LYS A 61 22.75 13.19 -16.72
CA LYS A 61 22.10 13.54 -18.00
C LYS A 61 22.76 12.86 -19.19
N ASP A 62 24.06 12.59 -19.08
CA ASP A 62 24.84 11.95 -20.14
C ASP A 62 24.69 10.42 -20.14
N LEU A 63 24.14 9.85 -19.06
CA LEU A 63 23.85 8.42 -18.93
C LEU A 63 22.41 8.14 -19.33
N VAL A 64 22.25 7.45 -20.45
CA VAL A 64 20.95 7.07 -21.01
C VAL A 64 20.84 5.55 -20.96
N VAL A 65 19.67 5.05 -20.56
CA VAL A 65 19.43 3.62 -20.40
C VAL A 65 18.19 3.15 -21.12
N PHE A 66 18.22 1.87 -21.47
CA PHE A 66 17.04 1.11 -21.80
C PHE A 66 17.12 -0.26 -21.14
N ALA A 67 15.97 -0.87 -20.83
CA ALA A 67 15.93 -2.15 -20.15
C ALA A 67 14.88 -3.07 -20.80
N LEU A 68 15.32 -4.25 -21.20
CA LEU A 68 14.52 -5.33 -21.73
C LEU A 68 14.51 -6.46 -20.71
N GLY A 69 13.36 -7.11 -20.53
CA GLY A 69 13.27 -8.34 -19.78
C GLY A 69 12.71 -9.46 -20.64
N MET A 70 13.28 -10.65 -20.50
CA MET A 70 12.93 -11.83 -21.29
C MET A 70 12.42 -12.94 -20.37
N GLY A 71 11.35 -13.62 -20.78
CA GLY A 71 10.66 -14.62 -19.95
C GLY A 71 9.42 -14.11 -19.25
N PHE A 72 8.80 -13.05 -19.80
CA PHE A 72 7.44 -12.68 -19.43
C PHE A 72 6.43 -13.60 -20.12
N LYS A 73 5.27 -13.71 -19.50
CA LYS A 73 4.10 -14.39 -20.03
C LYS A 73 2.98 -13.40 -20.26
N ARG A 74 2.18 -13.63 -21.29
CA ARG A 74 0.91 -12.93 -21.48
C ARG A 74 -0.16 -13.87 -22.00
N LYS A 75 -1.39 -13.62 -21.61
CA LYS A 75 -2.59 -14.23 -22.16
C LYS A 75 -2.96 -13.52 -23.45
N MET A 76 -3.19 -14.29 -24.50
CA MET A 76 -3.67 -13.83 -25.79
C MET A 76 -5.02 -14.47 -26.08
N TYR A 77 -5.95 -13.67 -26.61
CA TYR A 77 -7.25 -14.15 -27.04
C TYR A 77 -7.25 -14.29 -28.56
N TRP A 78 -7.23 -15.52 -29.03
CA TRP A 78 -7.23 -15.84 -30.46
C TRP A 78 -8.63 -16.21 -30.92
N ARG A 79 -9.09 -15.63 -32.03
CA ARG A 79 -10.20 -16.21 -32.80
C ARG A 79 -9.60 -16.99 -33.95
N GLU A 80 -9.97 -18.26 -34.08
CA GLU A 80 -9.61 -19.02 -35.28
C GLU A 80 -10.30 -18.36 -36.48
N GLN A 81 -9.51 -17.72 -37.33
CA GLN A 81 -9.95 -17.32 -38.66
C GLN A 81 -9.59 -18.45 -39.63
N GLU A 82 -10.59 -19.07 -40.23
CA GLU A 82 -10.38 -19.89 -41.42
C GLU A 82 -10.08 -18.97 -42.59
N MET A 83 -8.80 -18.90 -42.99
CA MET A 83 -8.38 -18.20 -44.20
C MET A 83 -8.62 -19.11 -45.42
N GLY A 84 -9.87 -19.21 -45.87
CA GLY A 84 -10.23 -19.79 -47.17
C GLY A 84 -10.04 -18.77 -48.29
N TYR A 85 -9.61 -19.21 -49.48
CA TYR A 85 -9.51 -18.35 -50.67
C TYR A 85 -10.88 -17.71 -50.96
N GLY A 86 -11.03 -16.42 -50.68
CA GLY A 86 -12.15 -15.59 -51.14
C GLY A 86 -13.32 -15.40 -50.17
N THR A 87 -13.29 -15.94 -48.95
CA THR A 87 -14.34 -15.69 -47.94
C THR A 87 -13.74 -15.54 -46.54
N GLU A 88 -13.76 -14.32 -46.00
CA GLU A 88 -13.57 -14.09 -44.56
C GLU A 88 -14.84 -14.50 -43.82
N THR A 89 -14.92 -15.76 -43.38
CA THR A 89 -15.97 -16.17 -42.45
C THR A 89 -15.43 -15.92 -41.04
N THR A 90 -15.85 -14.82 -40.40
CA THR A 90 -15.68 -14.71 -38.94
C THR A 90 -16.58 -15.76 -38.30
N LEU A 91 -15.99 -16.90 -37.93
CA LEU A 91 -16.68 -17.93 -37.17
C LEU A 91 -17.23 -17.28 -35.90
N THR A 92 -18.48 -17.60 -35.56
CA THR A 92 -19.15 -17.24 -34.31
C THR A 92 -18.49 -17.90 -33.09
N THR A 93 -17.30 -18.48 -33.23
CA THR A 93 -16.57 -19.15 -32.16
C THR A 93 -16.07 -18.13 -31.14
N PRO A 94 -16.27 -18.42 -29.84
CA PRO A 94 -15.69 -17.61 -28.78
C PRO A 94 -14.15 -17.62 -28.90
N PRO A 95 -13.47 -16.52 -28.54
CA PRO A 95 -12.01 -16.49 -28.55
C PRO A 95 -11.44 -17.55 -27.59
N ILE A 96 -10.40 -18.26 -28.06
CA ILE A 96 -9.62 -19.21 -27.28
C ILE A 96 -8.51 -18.43 -26.57
N GLU A 97 -8.44 -18.58 -25.25
CA GLU A 97 -7.33 -18.05 -24.46
C GLU A 97 -6.09 -18.95 -24.63
N LYS A 98 -4.99 -18.38 -25.11
CA LYS A 98 -3.67 -19.03 -25.19
C LYS A 98 -2.65 -18.23 -24.40
N GLU A 99 -1.80 -18.92 -23.65
CA GLU A 99 -0.66 -18.28 -22.98
C GLU A 99 0.53 -18.23 -23.93
N GLN A 100 1.12 -17.05 -24.06
CA GLN A 100 2.40 -16.83 -24.73
C GLN A 100 3.48 -16.70 -23.66
N SER A 101 4.47 -17.58 -23.66
CA SER A 101 5.53 -17.64 -22.64
C SER A 101 6.87 -17.05 -23.07
N ASP A 102 7.00 -16.61 -24.32
CA ASP A 102 8.24 -16.13 -24.95
C ASP A 102 8.21 -14.60 -25.14
N VAL A 103 7.67 -13.86 -24.18
CA VAL A 103 7.54 -12.40 -24.33
C VAL A 103 8.80 -11.69 -23.85
N VAL A 104 9.36 -10.86 -24.73
CA VAL A 104 10.31 -9.79 -24.38
C VAL A 104 9.54 -8.51 -24.09
N CYS A 105 9.76 -7.94 -22.92
CA CYS A 105 9.06 -6.75 -22.43
C CYS A 105 10.06 -5.61 -22.25
N ASP A 106 9.69 -4.39 -22.66
CA ASP A 106 10.42 -3.19 -22.24
C ASP A 106 10.08 -2.88 -20.78
N ILE A 107 11.06 -3.06 -19.90
CA ILE A 107 10.87 -2.93 -18.45
C ILE A 107 10.58 -1.47 -18.08
N LEU A 108 11.18 -0.50 -18.77
CA LEU A 108 10.92 0.91 -18.50
C LEU A 108 9.50 1.29 -18.91
N ALA A 109 9.01 0.76 -20.03
CA ALA A 109 7.61 0.91 -20.42
C ALA A 109 6.65 0.27 -19.43
N LEU A 110 7.01 -0.91 -18.89
CA LEU A 110 6.23 -1.57 -17.87
C LEU A 110 6.16 -0.72 -16.58
N ILE A 111 7.25 -0.09 -16.17
CA ILE A 111 7.29 0.81 -15.01
C ILE A 111 6.38 2.03 -15.20
N ASP A 112 6.34 2.60 -16.40
CA ASP A 112 5.47 3.75 -16.71
C ASP A 112 3.98 3.37 -16.66
N ILE A 113 3.66 2.14 -17.06
CA ILE A 113 2.29 1.61 -17.09
C ILE A 113 1.82 1.19 -15.69
N LEU A 114 2.71 0.61 -14.89
CA LEU A 114 2.39 0.12 -13.55
C LEU A 114 2.24 1.31 -12.57
N PRO A 115 1.15 1.35 -11.77
CA PRO A 115 1.04 2.34 -10.72
C PRO A 115 2.16 2.13 -9.69
N THR A 116 2.89 3.19 -9.35
CA THR A 116 3.93 3.14 -8.31
C THR A 116 3.29 3.05 -6.92
N LYS A 117 4.03 2.57 -5.91
CA LYS A 117 3.52 2.51 -4.54
C LYS A 117 3.08 3.88 -4.05
N ALA A 118 3.86 4.92 -4.35
CA ALA A 118 3.51 6.30 -4.03
C ALA A 118 2.19 6.74 -4.69
N LYS A 119 1.91 6.33 -5.94
CA LYS A 119 0.62 6.63 -6.60
C LYS A 119 -0.55 5.88 -5.95
N ILE A 120 -0.32 4.66 -5.46
CA ILE A 120 -1.34 3.89 -4.71
C ILE A 120 -1.61 4.55 -3.35
N ASP A 121 -0.56 4.94 -2.63
CA ASP A 121 -0.68 5.64 -1.35
C ASP A 121 -1.41 7.00 -1.55
N GLU A 122 -1.07 7.76 -2.60
CA GLU A 122 -1.77 9.00 -2.99
C GLU A 122 -3.26 8.75 -3.33
N LEU A 123 -3.54 7.63 -4.01
CA LEU A 123 -4.90 7.21 -4.34
C LEU A 123 -5.71 6.93 -3.07
N ASP A 124 -5.15 6.16 -2.14
CA ASP A 124 -5.76 5.83 -0.85
C ASP A 124 -6.05 7.12 -0.05
N ASP A 125 -5.08 8.02 0.06
CA ASP A 125 -5.25 9.31 0.73
C ASP A 125 -6.34 10.16 0.08
N THR A 126 -6.43 10.17 -1.25
CA THR A 126 -7.43 10.96 -1.97
C THR A 126 -8.83 10.39 -1.79
N ILE A 127 -9.01 9.06 -1.86
CA ILE A 127 -10.29 8.39 -1.57
C ILE A 127 -10.72 8.72 -0.14
N ASN A 128 -9.81 8.59 0.82
CA ASN A 128 -10.07 8.85 2.23
C ASN A 128 -10.50 10.30 2.47
N ASN A 129 -9.82 11.26 1.85
CA ASN A 129 -10.14 12.67 1.96
C ASN A 129 -11.50 13.01 1.34
N LYS A 130 -11.81 12.49 0.15
CA LYS A 130 -13.10 12.69 -0.52
C LYS A 130 -14.24 12.06 0.27
N TRP A 131 -14.09 10.80 0.68
CA TRP A 131 -15.10 10.10 1.48
C TRP A 131 -15.36 10.82 2.81
N ASN A 132 -14.30 11.27 3.50
CA ASN A 132 -14.43 12.08 4.70
C ASN A 132 -15.16 13.40 4.46
N GLY A 133 -14.95 14.03 3.30
CA GLY A 133 -15.71 15.20 2.86
C GLY A 133 -17.21 14.93 2.76
N TYR A 134 -17.60 13.82 2.11
CA TYR A 134 -19.01 13.43 1.98
C TYR A 134 -19.63 13.02 3.32
N ALA A 135 -18.90 12.21 4.11
CA ALA A 135 -19.29 11.82 5.45
C ALA A 135 -19.52 13.06 6.32
N LYS A 136 -18.61 14.03 6.32
CA LYS A 136 -18.76 15.27 7.09
C LYS A 136 -20.01 16.05 6.70
N LYS A 137 -20.31 16.19 5.40
CA LYS A 137 -21.52 16.88 4.91
C LYS A 137 -22.81 16.16 5.34
N LEU A 138 -22.84 14.84 5.30
CA LEU A 138 -23.99 14.06 5.78
C LEU A 138 -24.11 14.10 7.30
N LEU A 139 -22.97 14.04 8.00
CA LEU A 139 -22.92 14.07 9.45
C LEU A 139 -23.25 15.45 10.02
N THR A 140 -23.04 16.55 9.28
CA THR A 140 -23.51 17.87 9.71
C THR A 140 -25.03 17.93 9.90
N GLU A 141 -25.78 17.02 9.25
CA GLU A 141 -27.23 16.87 9.47
C GLU A 141 -27.57 16.01 10.71
N ILE A 142 -26.59 15.23 11.21
CA ILE A 142 -26.73 14.26 12.30
C ILE A 142 -26.09 14.77 13.61
N VAL A 143 -25.43 15.95 13.60
CA VAL A 143 -24.61 16.47 14.71
C VAL A 143 -25.39 16.44 16.02
N VAL A 144 -24.89 15.59 16.92
CA VAL A 144 -25.28 15.56 18.33
C VAL A 144 -24.27 16.43 19.09
N ASP A 145 -24.75 17.26 20.02
CA ASP A 145 -23.94 18.21 20.78
C ASP A 145 -22.64 17.58 21.37
N GLU A 146 -21.54 18.34 21.39
CA GLU A 146 -20.24 17.87 21.86
C GLU A 146 -20.28 17.41 23.33
N ASP A 147 -21.22 17.94 24.11
CA ASP A 147 -21.31 17.72 25.57
C ASP A 147 -22.42 16.74 26.00
N VAL A 148 -23.03 15.95 25.10
CA VAL A 148 -24.21 15.12 25.47
C VAL A 148 -23.94 14.10 26.57
N SER A 149 -22.78 13.44 26.60
CA SER A 149 -22.46 12.45 27.65
C SER A 149 -22.31 13.10 29.03
N SER A 150 -21.66 14.26 29.10
CA SER A 150 -21.51 15.11 30.30
C SER A 150 -22.84 15.70 30.73
N THR A 151 -23.66 16.14 29.77
CA THR A 151 -25.03 16.60 30.00
C THR A 151 -25.89 15.47 30.58
N LEU A 152 -25.79 14.25 30.04
CA LEU A 152 -26.50 13.08 30.53
C LEU A 152 -26.07 12.73 31.96
N LEU A 153 -24.75 12.68 32.21
CA LEU A 153 -24.18 12.43 33.53
C LEU A 153 -24.68 13.45 34.56
N THR A 154 -24.53 14.73 34.22
CA THR A 154 -24.96 15.86 35.06
C THR A 154 -26.45 15.82 35.32
N PHE A 155 -27.24 15.51 34.29
CA PHE A 155 -28.70 15.44 34.38
C PHE A 155 -29.16 14.32 35.32
N VAL A 156 -28.57 13.12 35.22
CA VAL A 156 -28.89 11.99 36.12
C VAL A 156 -28.47 12.33 37.54
N HIS A 157 -27.26 12.84 37.75
CA HIS A 157 -26.75 13.24 39.06
C HIS A 157 -27.64 14.28 39.71
N GLN A 158 -27.94 15.38 39.02
CA GLN A 158 -28.77 16.46 39.52
C GLN A 158 -30.21 16.01 39.79
N SER A 159 -30.80 15.23 38.89
CA SER A 159 -32.18 14.72 39.06
C SER A 159 -32.33 13.83 40.28
N LEU A 160 -31.35 12.96 40.55
CA LEU A 160 -31.33 12.12 41.74
C LEU A 160 -31.06 12.95 43.00
N ARG A 161 -29.99 13.76 42.99
CA ARG A 161 -29.52 14.54 44.15
C ARG A 161 -30.54 15.60 44.59
N VAL A 162 -30.91 16.51 43.69
CA VAL A 162 -31.74 17.68 44.03
C VAL A 162 -33.12 17.24 44.49
N SER A 163 -33.73 16.28 43.79
CA SER A 163 -35.06 15.76 44.14
C SER A 163 -35.04 15.01 45.48
N ALA A 164 -34.02 14.18 45.73
CA ALA A 164 -33.87 13.46 47.00
C ALA A 164 -33.62 14.41 48.18
N LEU A 165 -32.74 15.41 48.02
CA LEU A 165 -32.46 16.41 49.06
C LEU A 165 -33.69 17.29 49.33
N LYS A 166 -34.45 17.67 48.30
CA LYS A 166 -35.71 18.43 48.47
C LYS A 166 -36.72 17.64 49.30
N ARG A 167 -36.88 16.34 49.04
CA ARG A 167 -37.76 15.47 49.83
C ARG A 167 -37.24 15.22 51.25
N LEU A 168 -35.93 15.04 51.42
CA LEU A 168 -35.31 14.90 52.76
C LEU A 168 -35.54 16.16 53.59
N ARG A 169 -35.36 17.35 53.01
CA ARG A 169 -35.62 18.64 53.67
C ARG A 169 -37.11 18.83 53.99
N GLY A 170 -38.00 18.34 53.14
CA GLY A 170 -39.45 18.36 53.36
C GLY A 170 -39.97 17.28 54.32
N SER A 171 -39.13 16.32 54.72
CA SER A 171 -39.53 15.18 55.55
C SER A 171 -39.93 15.59 56.96
N LEU A 172 -40.80 14.78 57.58
CA LEU A 172 -41.27 15.00 58.95
C LEU A 172 -40.12 15.05 59.96
N ALA A 173 -39.06 14.26 59.75
CA ALA A 173 -37.86 14.27 60.61
C ALA A 173 -37.12 15.62 60.57
N ASN A 174 -37.01 16.24 59.39
CA ASN A 174 -36.37 17.55 59.27
C ASN A 174 -37.28 18.68 59.77
N ARG A 175 -38.61 18.54 59.63
CA ARG A 175 -39.59 19.45 60.25
C ARG A 175 -39.53 19.37 61.78
N ILE A 176 -39.50 18.16 62.35
CA ILE A 176 -39.35 17.94 63.79
C ILE A 176 -38.02 18.53 64.27
N LEU A 177 -36.90 18.27 63.57
CA LEU A 177 -35.62 18.86 63.92
C LEU A 177 -35.68 20.40 63.88
N GLY A 178 -36.30 21.00 62.87
CA GLY A 178 -36.52 22.44 62.77
C GLY A 178 -37.30 23.00 63.96
N ILE A 179 -38.40 22.35 64.35
CA ILE A 179 -39.23 22.72 65.52
C ILE A 179 -38.43 22.59 66.83
N LEU A 180 -37.66 21.50 66.98
CA LEU A 180 -36.82 21.26 68.16
C LEU A 180 -35.69 22.28 68.30
N LEU A 181 -35.16 22.79 67.19
CA LEU A 181 -34.08 23.79 67.18
C LEU A 181 -34.59 25.23 67.26
N SER A 182 -35.80 25.53 66.76
CA SER A 182 -36.37 26.88 66.79
C SER A 182 -36.98 27.25 68.15
N ASN A 183 -37.34 26.27 68.98
CA ASN A 183 -37.99 26.51 70.26
C ASN A 183 -36.97 26.56 71.41
N LYS A 184 -36.59 27.78 71.83
CA LYS A 184 -35.58 28.05 72.88
C LYS A 184 -35.88 27.41 74.25
N SER A 185 -37.14 27.08 74.55
CA SER A 185 -37.51 26.44 75.82
C SER A 185 -37.19 24.93 75.83
N LEU A 186 -37.43 24.24 74.72
CA LEU A 186 -37.16 22.80 74.55
C LEU A 186 -35.66 22.49 74.47
N THR A 187 -34.87 23.42 73.93
CA THR A 187 -33.41 23.29 73.84
C THR A 187 -32.70 23.36 75.20
N ARG A 188 -33.37 23.71 76.30
CA ARG A 188 -32.78 23.66 77.65
C ARG A 188 -32.74 22.24 78.23
N HIS A 189 -33.53 21.31 77.68
CA HIS A 189 -33.58 19.93 78.16
C HIS A 189 -32.50 19.06 77.51
N LYS A 190 -31.57 18.53 78.33
CA LYS A 190 -30.42 17.71 77.90
C LYS A 190 -30.80 16.50 77.01
N TYR A 191 -31.97 15.90 77.25
CA TYR A 191 -32.50 14.79 76.46
C TYR A 191 -32.93 15.21 75.05
N ILE A 192 -33.59 16.37 74.93
CA ILE A 192 -34.04 16.91 73.64
C ILE A 192 -32.83 17.32 72.79
N GLN A 193 -31.80 17.91 73.42
CA GLN A 193 -30.53 18.20 72.73
C GLN A 193 -29.85 16.93 72.19
N ARG A 194 -29.79 15.83 72.97
CA ARG A 194 -29.27 14.54 72.51
C ARG A 194 -30.09 13.97 71.35
N TYR A 195 -31.41 14.11 71.39
CA TYR A 195 -32.27 13.60 70.32
C TYR A 195 -32.12 14.43 69.03
N ALA A 196 -32.08 15.76 69.15
CA ALA A 196 -31.83 16.68 68.05
C ALA A 196 -30.43 16.48 67.43
N SER A 197 -29.38 16.28 68.22
CA SER A 197 -28.04 15.98 67.71
C SER A 197 -27.97 14.62 67.01
N THR A 198 -28.62 13.59 67.57
CA THR A 198 -28.72 12.27 66.92
C THR A 198 -29.46 12.35 65.58
N LEU A 199 -30.57 13.08 65.53
CA LEU A 199 -31.32 13.32 64.29
C LEU A 199 -30.51 14.11 63.27
N ARG A 200 -29.77 15.14 63.69
CA ARG A 200 -28.89 15.92 62.84
C ARG A 200 -27.81 15.06 62.20
N VAL A 201 -27.09 14.27 63.01
CA VAL A 201 -26.08 13.32 62.52
C VAL A 201 -26.70 12.33 61.53
N LYS A 202 -27.92 11.82 61.80
CA LYS A 202 -28.64 10.91 60.89
C LYS A 202 -28.99 11.59 59.56
N LEU A 203 -29.43 12.85 59.57
CA LEU A 203 -29.74 13.62 58.35
C LEU A 203 -28.49 14.01 57.56
N GLU A 204 -27.40 14.39 58.22
CA GLU A 204 -26.10 14.65 57.59
C GLU A 204 -25.55 13.38 56.93
N LYS A 205 -25.60 12.25 57.64
CA LYS A 205 -25.19 10.93 57.09
C LYS A 205 -26.03 10.55 55.88
N ARG A 206 -27.35 10.79 55.91
CA ARG A 206 -28.25 10.54 54.78
C ARG A 206 -27.99 11.50 53.61
N THR A 207 -27.61 12.74 53.88
CA THR A 207 -27.24 13.73 52.85
C THR A 207 -25.97 13.29 52.12
N LEU A 208 -24.95 12.87 52.85
CA LEU A 208 -23.71 12.32 52.29
C LEU A 208 -23.98 11.04 51.49
N GLU A 209 -24.86 10.17 51.99
CA GLU A 209 -25.28 8.96 51.29
C GLU A 209 -25.99 9.27 49.96
N ILE A 210 -26.90 10.26 49.95
CA ILE A 210 -27.57 10.73 48.73
C ILE A 210 -26.54 11.24 47.72
N GLU A 211 -25.59 12.07 48.14
CA GLU A 211 -24.53 12.59 47.26
C GLU A 211 -23.76 11.44 46.61
N ARG A 212 -23.18 10.57 47.44
CA ARG A 212 -22.33 9.46 46.98
C ARG A 212 -23.08 8.49 46.07
N LEU A 213 -24.33 8.14 46.42
CA LEU A 213 -25.13 7.23 45.62
C LEU A 213 -25.58 7.90 44.31
N SER A 214 -25.97 9.17 44.33
CA SER A 214 -26.38 9.89 43.12
C SER A 214 -25.25 10.02 42.10
N GLN A 215 -24.03 10.33 42.55
CA GLN A 215 -22.84 10.39 41.69
C GLN A 215 -22.51 9.00 41.14
N LYS A 216 -22.34 8.00 42.01
CA LYS A 216 -22.01 6.63 41.61
C LYS A 216 -23.01 6.06 40.60
N GLU A 217 -24.31 6.30 40.82
CA GLU A 217 -25.35 5.77 39.94
C GLU A 217 -25.41 6.54 38.61
N SER A 218 -25.06 7.83 38.58
CA SER A 218 -24.93 8.58 37.32
C SER A 218 -23.74 8.08 36.49
N GLU A 219 -22.59 7.83 37.11
CA GLU A 219 -21.41 7.27 36.45
C GLU A 219 -21.71 5.87 35.90
N ARG A 220 -22.29 5.00 36.76
CA ARG A 220 -22.71 3.65 36.36
C ARG A 220 -23.72 3.65 35.22
N TYR A 221 -24.67 4.59 35.23
CA TYR A 221 -25.65 4.72 34.16
C TYR A 221 -24.94 5.05 32.84
N LEU A 222 -24.06 6.06 32.83
CA LEU A 222 -23.29 6.44 31.64
C LEU A 222 -22.42 5.30 31.13
N GLU A 223 -21.71 4.59 32.02
CA GLU A 223 -20.91 3.42 31.68
C GLU A 223 -21.74 2.31 31.04
N SER A 224 -22.94 2.05 31.56
CA SER A 224 -23.87 1.06 31.00
C SER A 224 -24.32 1.45 29.59
N ILE A 225 -24.64 2.74 29.38
CA ILE A 225 -24.97 3.27 28.06
C ILE A 225 -23.80 3.13 27.08
N HIS A 226 -22.58 3.45 27.50
CA HIS A 226 -21.38 3.29 26.67
C HIS A 226 -21.14 1.81 26.31
N ALA A 227 -21.28 0.91 27.28
CA ALA A 227 -21.11 -0.53 27.08
C ALA A 227 -22.16 -1.07 26.10
N GLU A 228 -23.41 -0.65 26.22
CA GLU A 228 -24.49 -1.07 25.32
C GLU A 228 -24.32 -0.51 23.91
N ALA A 229 -23.91 0.75 23.75
CA ALA A 229 -23.57 1.31 22.45
C ALA A 229 -22.48 0.49 21.74
N LYS A 230 -21.44 0.10 22.50
CA LYS A 230 -20.38 -0.78 22.00
C LYS A 230 -20.91 -2.16 21.60
N VAL A 231 -21.75 -2.78 22.42
CA VAL A 231 -22.35 -4.10 22.13
C VAL A 231 -23.24 -4.06 20.89
N ILE A 232 -24.04 -3.01 20.72
CA ILE A 232 -24.86 -2.78 19.53
C ILE A 232 -23.98 -2.76 18.29
N PHE A 233 -22.85 -2.05 18.32
CA PHE A 233 -21.92 -2.04 17.19
C PHE A 233 -21.25 -3.40 16.97
N THR A 234 -20.65 -4.00 18.01
CA THR A 234 -19.85 -5.23 17.85
C THR A 234 -20.67 -6.41 17.36
N ASN A 235 -21.91 -6.57 17.83
CA ASN A 235 -22.77 -7.69 17.45
C ASN A 235 -23.27 -7.62 15.99
N HIS A 236 -23.17 -6.45 15.37
CA HIS A 236 -23.68 -6.21 14.03
C HIS A 236 -22.61 -5.78 13.02
N LYS A 237 -21.34 -5.75 13.46
CA LYS A 237 -20.20 -5.30 12.66
C LYS A 237 -20.12 -5.99 11.29
N ASP A 238 -20.23 -7.32 11.25
CA ASP A 238 -20.11 -8.07 10.00
C ASP A 238 -21.28 -7.80 9.05
N ARG A 239 -22.49 -7.67 9.59
CA ARG A 239 -23.67 -7.27 8.81
C ARG A 239 -23.52 -5.86 8.24
N TYR A 240 -22.96 -4.93 9.02
CA TYR A 240 -22.69 -3.57 8.54
C TYR A 240 -21.61 -3.56 7.46
N ARG A 241 -20.55 -4.37 7.62
CA ARG A 241 -19.51 -4.55 6.60
C ARG A 241 -20.13 -4.99 5.28
N GLN A 242 -20.86 -6.10 5.32
CA GLN A 242 -21.50 -6.68 4.15
C GLN A 242 -22.44 -5.68 3.47
N TYR A 243 -23.26 -4.95 4.25
CA TYR A 243 -24.15 -3.94 3.68
C TYR A 243 -23.43 -2.79 3.00
N VAL A 244 -22.35 -2.28 3.60
CA VAL A 244 -21.52 -1.22 3.00
C VAL A 244 -20.84 -1.73 1.73
N GLU A 245 -20.28 -2.93 1.78
CA GLU A 245 -19.64 -3.59 0.64
C GLU A 245 -20.63 -3.78 -0.51
N ASP A 246 -21.79 -4.42 -0.27
CA ASP A 246 -22.84 -4.64 -1.26
C ASP A 246 -23.36 -3.33 -1.88
N THR A 247 -23.46 -2.27 -1.08
CA THR A 247 -23.94 -0.97 -1.55
C THR A 247 -22.92 -0.27 -2.45
N LEU A 248 -21.63 -0.45 -2.19
CA LEU A 248 -20.56 0.25 -2.90
C LEU A 248 -19.92 -0.59 -4.01
N ASN A 249 -20.10 -1.91 -4.02
CA ASN A 249 -19.33 -2.82 -4.86
C ASN A 249 -19.37 -2.44 -6.35
N GLU A 250 -20.56 -2.19 -6.91
CA GLU A 250 -20.69 -1.79 -8.33
C GLU A 250 -20.01 -0.46 -8.64
N PHE A 251 -20.20 0.53 -7.75
CA PHE A 251 -19.58 1.84 -7.88
C PHE A 251 -18.04 1.74 -7.83
N VAL A 252 -17.51 1.05 -6.82
CA VAL A 252 -16.07 0.83 -6.65
C VAL A 252 -15.52 0.06 -7.85
N ASP A 253 -16.18 -1.01 -8.29
CA ASP A 253 -15.75 -1.80 -9.45
C ASP A 253 -15.62 -0.94 -10.71
N LYS A 254 -16.62 -0.09 -10.99
CA LYS A 254 -16.61 0.83 -12.11
C LYS A 254 -15.52 1.90 -11.98
N GLN A 255 -15.43 2.56 -10.82
CA GLN A 255 -14.46 3.63 -10.59
C GLN A 255 -13.03 3.10 -10.63
N THR A 256 -12.75 1.97 -10.01
CA THR A 256 -11.44 1.31 -10.07
C THR A 256 -11.03 0.98 -11.50
N ALA A 257 -11.96 0.55 -12.36
CA ALA A 257 -11.65 0.30 -13.77
C ALA A 257 -11.26 1.59 -14.51
N ILE A 258 -11.95 2.70 -14.24
CA ILE A 258 -11.62 4.03 -14.78
C ILE A 258 -10.26 4.50 -14.24
N LEU A 259 -10.04 4.36 -12.93
CA LEU A 259 -8.82 4.76 -12.24
C LEU A 259 -7.61 4.05 -12.85
N LEU A 260 -7.65 2.73 -12.96
CA LEU A 260 -6.58 1.94 -13.56
C LEU A 260 -6.31 2.34 -15.01
N LYS A 261 -7.36 2.57 -15.82
CA LYS A 261 -7.19 3.01 -17.20
C LYS A 261 -6.49 4.37 -17.30
N LEU A 262 -6.89 5.33 -16.47
CA LEU A 262 -6.30 6.67 -16.46
C LEU A 262 -4.84 6.64 -15.96
N LEU A 263 -4.54 5.83 -14.95
CA LEU A 263 -3.17 5.62 -14.46
C LEU A 263 -2.28 4.98 -15.52
N THR A 264 -2.75 3.95 -16.23
CA THR A 264 -2.04 3.31 -17.35
C THR A 264 -1.77 4.30 -18.50
N LEU A 265 -2.63 5.29 -18.69
CA LEU A 265 -2.45 6.36 -19.68
C LEU A 265 -1.56 7.51 -19.18
N GLY A 266 -1.05 7.43 -17.94
CA GLY A 266 -0.14 8.44 -17.38
C GLY A 266 -0.82 9.68 -16.81
N HIS A 267 -2.15 9.65 -16.59
CA HIS A 267 -2.83 10.78 -15.92
C HIS A 267 -2.45 10.83 -14.43
N PRO A 268 -2.31 12.04 -13.84
CA PRO A 268 -2.05 12.19 -12.41
C PRO A 268 -3.28 11.79 -11.61
N VAL A 269 -3.07 11.21 -10.42
CA VAL A 269 -4.11 10.64 -9.54
C VAL A 269 -5.23 11.67 -9.26
N ASN A 270 -4.88 12.92 -9.01
CA ASN A 270 -5.84 13.99 -8.74
C ASN A 270 -6.89 14.20 -9.86
N ARG A 271 -6.48 14.16 -11.13
CA ARG A 271 -7.38 14.32 -12.28
C ARG A 271 -8.30 13.13 -12.47
N VAL A 272 -7.94 11.99 -11.93
CA VAL A 272 -8.75 10.78 -12.02
C VAL A 272 -10.03 10.92 -11.19
N PHE A 273 -9.98 11.65 -10.07
CA PHE A 273 -11.14 11.93 -9.24
C PHE A 273 -12.07 13.01 -9.81
N ASP A 274 -11.64 13.77 -10.83
CA ASP A 274 -12.56 14.66 -11.57
C ASP A 274 -13.65 13.86 -12.30
N SER A 275 -13.43 12.57 -12.54
CA SER A 275 -14.42 11.67 -13.14
C SER A 275 -15.41 11.06 -12.14
N PHE A 276 -15.23 11.29 -10.84
CA PHE A 276 -16.16 10.79 -9.83
C PHE A 276 -17.47 11.57 -9.91
N ASN A 277 -18.57 10.86 -10.08
CA ASN A 277 -19.90 11.45 -9.97
C ASN A 277 -20.19 11.75 -8.49
N GLU A 278 -19.93 12.99 -8.06
CA GLU A 278 -20.12 13.39 -6.66
C GLU A 278 -21.56 13.18 -6.17
N GLU A 279 -22.56 13.32 -7.05
CA GLU A 279 -23.98 13.10 -6.72
C GLU A 279 -24.25 11.62 -6.41
N GLU A 280 -23.70 10.72 -7.23
CA GLU A 280 -23.80 9.27 -7.03
C GLU A 280 -23.12 8.85 -5.72
N VAL A 281 -21.90 9.33 -5.46
CA VAL A 281 -21.18 9.05 -4.20
C VAL A 281 -21.98 9.55 -3.00
N PHE A 282 -22.50 10.77 -3.08
CA PHE A 282 -23.32 11.34 -2.01
C PHE A 282 -24.60 10.55 -1.78
N ALA A 283 -25.28 10.10 -2.84
CA ALA A 283 -26.48 9.27 -2.75
C ALA A 283 -26.17 7.90 -2.08
N LEU A 284 -25.08 7.25 -2.46
CA LEU A 284 -24.63 5.99 -1.87
C LEU A 284 -24.25 6.15 -0.40
N ALA A 285 -23.48 7.19 -0.07
CA ALA A 285 -23.13 7.52 1.29
C ALA A 285 -24.40 7.78 2.13
N ASN A 286 -25.34 8.59 1.64
CA ASN A 286 -26.61 8.86 2.32
C ASN A 286 -27.41 7.59 2.57
N LYS A 287 -27.48 6.68 1.58
CA LYS A 287 -28.14 5.38 1.71
C LYS A 287 -27.48 4.52 2.79
N ILE A 288 -26.15 4.51 2.87
CA ILE A 288 -25.40 3.81 3.91
C ILE A 288 -25.72 4.38 5.28
N TYR A 289 -25.52 5.69 5.45
CA TYR A 289 -25.69 6.36 6.74
C TYR A 289 -27.12 6.26 7.27
N LYS A 290 -28.13 6.50 6.43
CA LYS A 290 -29.54 6.37 6.84
C LYS A 290 -29.91 4.95 7.29
N THR A 291 -29.41 3.94 6.59
CA THR A 291 -29.74 2.54 6.91
C THR A 291 -29.11 2.10 8.22
N LEU A 292 -27.83 2.44 8.41
CA LEU A 292 -27.14 2.20 9.67
C LEU A 292 -27.78 3.00 10.82
N ASP A 293 -28.28 4.22 10.57
CA ASP A 293 -28.93 5.05 11.61
C ASP A 293 -30.24 4.42 12.07
N ASN A 294 -31.05 3.98 11.10
CA ASN A 294 -32.33 3.34 11.39
C ASN A 294 -32.15 2.06 12.21
N ASP A 295 -31.15 1.23 11.86
CA ASP A 295 -30.87 -0.01 12.55
C ASP A 295 -30.28 0.21 13.97
N VAL A 296 -29.45 1.25 14.16
CA VAL A 296 -29.00 1.69 15.50
C VAL A 296 -30.18 2.19 16.34
N ARG A 297 -31.06 3.04 15.77
CA ARG A 297 -32.24 3.59 16.47
C ARG A 297 -33.16 2.49 16.99
N GLU A 298 -33.42 1.45 16.20
CA GLU A 298 -34.24 0.31 16.62
C GLU A 298 -33.69 -0.36 17.90
N LYS A 299 -32.36 -0.42 18.02
CA LYS A 299 -31.66 -1.10 19.11
C LYS A 299 -31.51 -0.23 20.36
N ILE A 300 -31.42 1.09 20.18
CA ILE A 300 -31.42 2.07 21.27
C ILE A 300 -32.67 1.91 22.17
N GLY A 301 -33.84 1.67 21.58
CA GLY A 301 -35.07 1.50 22.35
C GLY A 301 -34.99 0.35 23.38
N LYS A 302 -34.34 -0.76 23.02
CA LYS A 302 -34.12 -1.91 23.92
C LYS A 302 -33.14 -1.57 25.05
N SER A 303 -32.04 -0.90 24.71
CA SER A 303 -31.02 -0.41 25.64
C SER A 303 -31.62 0.54 26.70
N TRP A 304 -32.44 1.49 26.25
CA TRP A 304 -33.14 2.41 27.12
C TRP A 304 -34.02 1.72 28.16
N LEU A 305 -34.81 0.71 27.75
CA LEU A 305 -35.74 0.01 28.65
C LEU A 305 -35.01 -0.69 29.81
N ILE A 306 -33.85 -1.29 29.54
CA ILE A 306 -33.02 -1.97 30.56
C ILE A 306 -32.51 -0.95 31.59
N ASN A 307 -31.89 0.13 31.11
CA ASN A 307 -31.30 1.16 31.97
C ASN A 307 -32.35 1.95 32.76
N LYS A 308 -33.52 2.16 32.17
CA LYS A 308 -34.69 2.76 32.85
C LYS A 308 -35.12 1.92 34.06
N GLY A 309 -35.10 0.59 33.95
CA GLY A 309 -35.43 -0.31 35.05
C GLY A 309 -34.47 -0.18 36.23
N ILE A 310 -33.17 -0.16 35.96
CA ILE A 310 -32.11 0.03 36.96
C ILE A 310 -32.27 1.39 37.66
N LEU A 311 -32.46 2.46 36.88
CA LEU A 311 -32.57 3.81 37.44
C LEU A 311 -33.86 4.00 38.26
N LYS A 312 -34.98 3.39 37.85
CA LYS A 312 -36.24 3.40 38.64
C LYS A 312 -36.07 2.76 40.02
N TYR A 313 -35.26 1.71 40.13
CA TYR A 313 -34.95 1.11 41.43
C TYR A 313 -34.18 2.09 42.32
N THR A 314 -33.16 2.76 41.78
CA THR A 314 -32.37 3.78 42.47
C THR A 314 -33.21 5.00 42.85
N GLU A 315 -34.09 5.47 41.96
CA GLU A 315 -35.05 6.54 42.22
C GLU A 315 -35.92 6.23 43.45
N LYS A 316 -36.47 5.02 43.53
CA LYS A 316 -37.26 4.56 44.70
C LYS A 316 -36.41 4.52 45.96
N LYS A 317 -35.20 3.95 45.89
CA LYS A 317 -34.27 3.82 47.03
C LYS A 317 -33.85 5.17 47.63
N LEU A 318 -33.63 6.16 46.79
CA LEU A 318 -33.27 7.53 47.21
C LEU A 318 -34.49 8.40 47.49
N SER A 319 -35.69 7.92 47.20
CA SER A 319 -36.91 8.74 47.16
C SER A 319 -36.73 9.98 46.27
N ALA A 320 -36.06 9.84 45.13
CA ALA A 320 -35.87 10.91 44.15
C ALA A 320 -37.07 11.01 43.17
N LYS A 321 -36.98 11.94 42.21
CA LYS A 321 -37.87 12.04 41.06
C LYS A 321 -37.01 12.33 39.83
N VAL A 322 -37.11 11.49 38.80
CA VAL A 322 -36.38 11.67 37.53
C VAL A 322 -37.37 11.95 36.40
N ASP A 323 -37.06 12.92 35.54
CA ASP A 323 -37.82 13.13 34.30
C ASP A 323 -37.33 12.15 33.23
N PHE A 324 -38.04 11.04 33.11
CA PHE A 324 -37.68 9.96 32.19
C PHE A 324 -37.85 10.33 30.72
N ALA A 325 -38.68 11.32 30.37
CA ALA A 325 -38.83 11.74 28.97
C ALA A 325 -37.59 12.52 28.50
N LYS A 326 -37.10 13.43 29.36
CA LYS A 326 -35.83 14.12 29.10
C LYS A 326 -34.64 13.17 29.16
N LEU A 327 -34.65 12.21 30.09
CA LEU A 327 -33.61 11.20 30.17
C LEU A 327 -33.55 10.33 28.91
N GLU A 328 -34.70 9.86 28.43
CA GLU A 328 -34.82 9.07 27.20
C GLU A 328 -34.15 9.78 26.04
N ARG A 329 -34.50 11.06 25.82
CA ARG A 329 -33.91 11.87 24.76
C ARG A 329 -32.38 11.99 24.88
N LEU A 330 -31.86 12.30 26.08
CA LEU A 330 -30.42 12.43 26.31
C LEU A 330 -29.67 11.09 26.16
N THR A 331 -30.31 10.00 26.57
CA THR A 331 -29.76 8.64 26.39
C THR A 331 -29.72 8.26 24.91
N GLU A 332 -30.78 8.54 24.16
CA GLU A 332 -30.79 8.32 22.71
C GLU A 332 -29.72 9.15 22.00
N GLU A 333 -29.60 10.43 22.32
CA GLU A 333 -28.57 11.33 21.78
C GLU A 333 -27.17 10.81 22.13
N SER A 334 -26.93 10.40 23.38
CA SER A 334 -25.64 9.86 23.83
C SER A 334 -25.27 8.56 23.09
N ILE A 335 -26.20 7.61 22.97
CA ILE A 335 -25.94 6.36 22.24
C ILE A 335 -25.72 6.64 20.76
N LYS A 336 -26.55 7.47 20.12
CA LYS A 336 -26.37 7.86 18.71
C LYS A 336 -24.99 8.42 18.50
N LYS A 337 -24.57 9.38 19.33
CA LYS A 337 -23.26 10.01 19.22
C LYS A 337 -22.12 8.99 19.35
N LEU A 338 -22.15 8.15 20.38
CA LEU A 338 -21.10 7.15 20.62
C LEU A 338 -21.06 6.10 19.52
N ALA A 339 -22.22 5.52 19.17
CA ALA A 339 -22.36 4.56 18.09
C ALA A 339 -21.83 5.13 16.77
N TRP A 340 -22.13 6.40 16.49
CA TRP A 340 -21.77 7.05 15.24
C TRP A 340 -20.34 7.54 15.17
N GLU A 341 -19.95 8.44 16.05
CA GLU A 341 -18.66 9.12 15.98
C GLU A 341 -17.51 8.17 16.29
N THR A 342 -17.70 7.30 17.28
CA THR A 342 -16.62 6.44 17.77
C THR A 342 -16.49 5.17 16.92
N TYR A 343 -17.63 4.53 16.60
CA TYR A 343 -17.61 3.19 16.01
C TYR A 343 -17.95 3.16 14.53
N LEU A 344 -19.12 3.65 14.13
CA LEU A 344 -19.60 3.47 12.75
C LEU A 344 -18.86 4.34 11.74
N ARG A 345 -18.48 5.56 12.08
CA ARG A 345 -17.75 6.45 11.16
C ARG A 345 -16.38 5.89 10.80
N SER A 346 -15.58 5.54 11.81
CA SER A 346 -14.26 4.95 11.63
C SER A 346 -14.33 3.60 10.93
N PHE A 347 -15.35 2.80 11.28
CA PHE A 347 -15.62 1.52 10.64
C PHE A 347 -15.98 1.66 9.16
N ALA A 348 -16.97 2.50 8.81
CA ALA A 348 -17.38 2.71 7.42
C ALA A 348 -16.20 3.21 6.58
N HIS A 349 -15.38 4.09 7.14
CA HIS A 349 -14.15 4.55 6.50
C HIS A 349 -13.18 3.39 6.21
N SER A 350 -12.89 2.55 7.21
CA SER A 350 -12.05 1.37 7.03
C SER A 350 -12.60 0.41 5.97
N VAL A 351 -13.91 0.14 5.98
CA VAL A 351 -14.54 -0.77 5.01
C VAL A 351 -14.47 -0.22 3.59
N VAL A 352 -14.71 1.09 3.41
CA VAL A 352 -14.60 1.75 2.09
C VAL A 352 -13.17 1.64 1.57
N ASN A 353 -12.17 1.94 2.41
CA ASN A 353 -10.76 1.87 2.02
C ASN A 353 -10.36 0.42 1.65
N ASP A 354 -10.71 -0.55 2.52
CA ASP A 354 -10.47 -1.98 2.26
C ASP A 354 -11.09 -2.40 0.90
N LEU A 355 -12.33 -1.97 0.62
CA LEU A 355 -13.04 -2.33 -0.60
C LEU A 355 -12.37 -1.76 -1.85
N PHE A 356 -11.98 -0.47 -1.83
CA PHE A 356 -11.27 0.16 -2.94
C PHE A 356 -9.92 -0.51 -3.19
N LYS A 357 -9.14 -0.72 -2.13
CA LYS A 357 -7.82 -1.36 -2.22
C LYS A 357 -7.92 -2.77 -2.78
N ASN A 358 -8.78 -3.61 -2.20
CA ASN A 358 -8.96 -5.00 -2.65
C ASN A 358 -9.45 -5.06 -4.10
N THR A 359 -10.38 -4.18 -4.48
CA THR A 359 -10.89 -4.13 -5.86
C THR A 359 -9.83 -3.62 -6.83
N PHE A 360 -9.02 -2.65 -6.42
CA PHE A 360 -7.89 -2.14 -7.19
C PHE A 360 -6.84 -3.21 -7.42
N GLU A 361 -6.37 -3.87 -6.37
CA GLU A 361 -5.41 -4.96 -6.49
C GLU A 361 -5.95 -6.09 -7.37
N LYS A 362 -7.22 -6.50 -7.18
CA LYS A 362 -7.86 -7.54 -7.99
C LYS A 362 -7.92 -7.16 -9.48
N LYS A 363 -8.30 -5.93 -9.81
CA LYS A 363 -8.36 -5.46 -11.21
C LYS A 363 -6.99 -5.17 -11.82
N ALA A 364 -6.04 -4.67 -11.03
CA ALA A 364 -4.67 -4.50 -11.48
C ALA A 364 -4.07 -5.87 -11.86
N ARG A 365 -4.28 -6.89 -11.02
CA ARG A 365 -3.89 -8.27 -11.32
C ARG A 365 -4.50 -8.78 -12.63
N SER A 366 -5.79 -8.55 -12.87
CA SER A 366 -6.43 -9.03 -14.11
C SER A 366 -5.97 -8.28 -15.36
N ARG A 367 -5.46 -7.04 -15.21
CA ARG A 367 -4.92 -6.21 -16.30
C ARG A 367 -3.44 -6.41 -16.56
N PHE A 368 -2.73 -7.11 -15.68
CA PHE A 368 -1.28 -7.21 -15.77
C PHE A 368 -0.80 -7.83 -17.09
N SER A 369 -1.50 -8.84 -17.60
CA SER A 369 -1.22 -9.41 -18.93
C SER A 369 -1.34 -8.39 -20.06
N ASP A 370 -2.37 -7.53 -20.02
CA ASP A 370 -2.57 -6.45 -21.00
C ASP A 370 -1.39 -5.45 -20.93
N TRP A 371 -0.96 -5.12 -19.71
CA TRP A 371 0.16 -4.21 -19.47
C TRP A 371 1.50 -4.76 -19.97
N VAL A 372 1.77 -6.05 -19.77
CA VAL A 372 2.93 -6.73 -20.39
C VAL A 372 2.85 -6.64 -21.90
N GLY A 373 1.68 -6.87 -22.49
CA GLY A 373 1.46 -6.72 -23.93
C GLY A 373 1.73 -5.31 -24.44
N LEU A 374 1.23 -4.29 -23.73
CA LEU A 374 1.47 -2.89 -24.05
C LEU A 374 2.96 -2.53 -23.91
N ALA A 375 3.60 -2.93 -22.82
CA ALA A 375 5.01 -2.68 -22.57
C ALA A 375 5.91 -3.36 -23.61
N ALA A 376 5.60 -4.59 -24.02
CA ALA A 376 6.30 -5.30 -25.09
C ALA A 376 6.18 -4.63 -26.47
N SER A 377 5.15 -3.79 -26.67
CA SER A 377 4.95 -3.03 -27.92
C SER A 377 5.58 -1.63 -27.91
N ARG A 378 6.15 -1.20 -26.79
CA ARG A 378 6.75 0.12 -26.62
C ARG A 378 8.27 0.03 -26.57
N GLU A 379 8.92 1.07 -27.04
CA GLU A 379 10.37 1.22 -27.00
C GLU A 379 10.69 2.49 -26.22
N ILE A 380 11.32 2.32 -25.04
CA ILE A 380 11.66 3.43 -24.16
C ILE A 380 13.17 3.46 -23.91
N ILE A 381 13.72 4.66 -24.09
CA ILE A 381 15.10 5.01 -23.79
C ILE A 381 15.06 6.32 -23.00
N ARG A 382 15.70 6.38 -21.83
CA ARG A 382 15.58 7.51 -20.89
C ARG A 382 16.90 7.85 -20.21
N PRO A 383 17.15 9.13 -19.88
CA PRO A 383 18.21 9.50 -18.94
C PRO A 383 17.99 8.84 -17.58
N VAL A 384 19.07 8.41 -16.93
CA VAL A 384 19.02 7.76 -15.61
C VAL A 384 18.42 8.68 -14.55
N VAL A 385 18.58 10.00 -14.69
CA VAL A 385 17.99 11.00 -13.78
C VAL A 385 16.46 11.07 -13.84
N GLU A 386 15.82 10.58 -14.90
CA GLU A 386 14.35 10.60 -15.05
C GLU A 386 13.67 9.35 -14.48
N LEU A 387 14.43 8.32 -14.10
CA LEU A 387 13.87 7.03 -13.73
C LEU A 387 13.63 6.92 -12.24
N SER A 388 12.46 6.47 -11.78
CA SER A 388 12.30 6.15 -10.35
C SER A 388 12.92 4.82 -9.96
N ASN A 389 12.82 3.83 -10.86
CA ASN A 389 13.29 2.45 -10.70
C ASN A 389 13.72 1.90 -12.08
N LEU A 390 14.61 0.90 -12.11
CA LEU A 390 14.98 0.13 -13.32
C LEU A 390 14.13 -1.13 -13.49
N LEU A 391 13.64 -1.70 -12.38
CA LEU A 391 12.69 -2.81 -12.34
C LEU A 391 11.53 -2.41 -11.41
N PRO A 392 10.26 -2.76 -11.74
CA PRO A 392 9.13 -2.36 -10.92
C PRO A 392 9.24 -2.89 -9.48
N ASP A 393 8.87 -2.04 -8.51
CA ASP A 393 8.85 -2.33 -7.07
C ASP A 393 7.43 -2.54 -6.53
N VAL A 394 6.42 -2.47 -7.39
CA VAL A 394 5.01 -2.61 -7.02
C VAL A 394 4.49 -3.97 -7.44
N PHE A 395 3.57 -4.51 -6.63
CA PHE A 395 2.98 -5.82 -6.81
C PHE A 395 4.04 -6.93 -6.79
N GLU A 396 5.03 -6.86 -5.91
CA GLU A 396 6.16 -7.80 -5.89
C GLU A 396 5.68 -9.26 -5.92
N HIS A 397 4.76 -9.61 -5.03
CA HIS A 397 4.22 -10.97 -4.94
C HIS A 397 3.47 -11.42 -6.20
N GLU A 398 2.99 -10.49 -7.02
CA GLU A 398 2.25 -10.78 -8.25
C GLU A 398 3.14 -10.73 -9.49
N LEU A 399 4.01 -9.73 -9.59
CA LEU A 399 4.97 -9.55 -10.68
C LEU A 399 5.89 -10.76 -10.75
N TYR A 400 6.38 -11.21 -9.60
CA TYR A 400 7.22 -12.40 -9.45
C TYR A 400 6.40 -13.67 -9.23
N SER A 401 5.20 -13.74 -9.82
CA SER A 401 4.37 -14.95 -9.84
C SER A 401 4.43 -15.66 -11.19
N ASP A 402 4.11 -16.95 -11.15
CA ASP A 402 4.05 -17.87 -12.30
C ASP A 402 3.11 -17.43 -13.42
N GLY A 403 2.15 -16.55 -13.12
CA GLY A 403 1.16 -16.07 -14.08
C GLY A 403 1.70 -15.06 -15.08
N PHE A 404 2.84 -14.40 -14.78
CA PHE A 404 3.32 -13.25 -15.57
C PHE A 404 4.82 -13.26 -15.85
N MET A 405 5.62 -13.82 -14.95
CA MET A 405 7.04 -14.08 -15.20
C MET A 405 7.28 -15.57 -15.38
N PHE A 406 8.54 -15.92 -15.55
CA PHE A 406 9.01 -17.30 -15.57
C PHE A 406 8.50 -18.10 -16.78
N GLY A 407 8.46 -17.43 -17.92
CA GLY A 407 8.31 -18.03 -19.24
C GLY A 407 9.61 -18.66 -19.76
N SER A 408 9.72 -18.75 -21.08
CA SER A 408 10.92 -19.18 -21.80
C SER A 408 11.96 -18.05 -21.89
N THR A 409 13.13 -18.31 -22.45
CA THR A 409 14.23 -17.33 -22.52
C THR A 409 14.52 -16.93 -23.98
N PRO A 410 13.69 -16.07 -24.61
CA PRO A 410 13.81 -15.66 -26.03
C PRO A 410 14.94 -14.64 -26.25
N ILE A 411 16.18 -15.06 -26.00
CA ILE A 411 17.37 -14.20 -26.08
C ILE A 411 17.57 -13.63 -27.49
N TYR A 412 17.19 -14.38 -28.53
CA TYR A 412 17.33 -13.93 -29.91
C TYR A 412 16.52 -12.65 -30.14
N GLN A 413 15.25 -12.67 -29.72
CA GLN A 413 14.36 -11.51 -29.80
C GLN A 413 14.88 -10.35 -28.95
N ALA A 414 15.36 -10.60 -27.73
CA ALA A 414 15.88 -9.56 -26.85
C ALA A 414 17.12 -8.86 -27.45
N VAL A 415 18.05 -9.64 -28.04
CA VAL A 415 19.23 -9.09 -28.73
C VAL A 415 18.81 -8.28 -29.96
N ASN A 416 17.86 -8.76 -30.76
CA ASN A 416 17.36 -8.01 -31.92
C ASN A 416 16.75 -6.66 -31.53
N LEU A 417 15.88 -6.65 -30.52
CA LEU A 417 15.29 -5.41 -30.00
C LEU A 417 16.36 -4.46 -29.44
N SER A 418 17.37 -4.99 -28.74
CA SER A 418 18.49 -4.18 -28.26
C SER A 418 19.31 -3.57 -29.41
N SER A 419 19.45 -4.31 -30.52
CA SER A 419 20.20 -3.87 -31.71
C SER A 419 19.53 -2.68 -32.36
N LEU A 420 18.20 -2.69 -32.48
CA LEU A 420 17.44 -1.56 -33.02
C LEU A 420 17.74 -0.27 -32.25
N ARG A 421 17.74 -0.34 -30.91
CA ARG A 421 18.01 0.80 -30.02
C ARG A 421 19.44 1.35 -30.14
N PHE A 422 20.44 0.46 -30.18
CA PHE A 422 21.84 0.88 -30.32
C PHE A 422 22.17 1.48 -31.70
N LEU A 423 21.41 1.14 -32.73
CA LEU A 423 21.60 1.59 -34.11
C LEU A 423 20.80 2.84 -34.46
N GLU A 424 19.97 3.35 -33.55
CA GLU A 424 19.30 4.62 -33.74
C GLU A 424 20.30 5.76 -33.95
N LYS A 425 20.00 6.63 -34.93
CA LYS A 425 20.91 7.72 -35.34
C LYS A 425 21.28 8.64 -34.17
N ALA A 426 20.34 8.87 -33.25
CA ALA A 426 20.52 9.70 -32.07
C ALA A 426 21.67 9.25 -31.16
N PHE A 427 22.03 7.96 -31.18
CA PHE A 427 23.05 7.38 -30.30
C PHE A 427 24.33 6.96 -31.04
N THR A 428 24.50 7.40 -32.29
CA THR A 428 25.66 7.00 -33.12
C THR A 428 27.00 7.35 -32.46
N THR A 429 27.08 8.50 -31.79
CA THR A 429 28.28 9.01 -31.12
C THR A 429 28.43 8.55 -29.68
N ASN A 430 27.43 7.87 -29.12
CA ASN A 430 27.45 7.45 -27.72
C ASN A 430 28.42 6.28 -27.53
N LYS A 431 29.04 6.22 -26.35
CA LYS A 431 29.58 4.96 -25.83
C LYS A 431 28.41 3.99 -25.64
N LYS A 432 28.57 2.73 -26.04
CA LYS A 432 27.47 1.73 -26.02
C LYS A 432 27.87 0.50 -25.25
N THR A 433 27.11 0.16 -24.21
CA THR A 433 27.30 -1.07 -23.43
C THR A 433 25.99 -1.83 -23.32
N LEU A 434 26.02 -3.12 -23.60
CA LEU A 434 24.91 -4.04 -23.34
C LEU A 434 25.28 -4.95 -22.16
N VAL A 435 24.48 -4.92 -21.10
CA VAL A 435 24.62 -5.82 -19.95
C VAL A 435 23.53 -6.87 -20.03
N ILE A 436 23.93 -8.15 -20.10
CA ILE A 436 23.01 -9.29 -20.15
C ILE A 436 23.11 -10.05 -18.82
N ILE A 437 22.01 -10.17 -18.09
CA ILE A 437 21.94 -10.92 -16.82
C ILE A 437 21.05 -12.14 -17.07
N SER A 438 21.65 -13.35 -17.07
CA SER A 438 20.94 -14.61 -17.36
C SER A 438 21.74 -15.80 -16.85
N ASP A 439 21.08 -16.96 -16.72
CA ASP A 439 21.76 -18.24 -16.55
C ASP A 439 22.25 -18.86 -17.87
N GLY A 440 21.95 -18.22 -19.01
CA GLY A 440 22.38 -18.67 -20.33
C GLY A 440 21.61 -19.88 -20.87
N GLU A 441 20.59 -20.37 -20.16
CA GLU A 441 19.75 -21.48 -20.63
C GLU A 441 18.74 -20.93 -21.66
N PHE A 442 19.19 -20.85 -22.92
CA PHE A 442 18.40 -20.35 -24.04
C PHE A 442 17.74 -21.52 -24.78
N GLU A 443 16.42 -21.43 -24.99
CA GLU A 443 15.67 -22.44 -25.75
C GLU A 443 15.94 -22.35 -27.27
N GLU A 444 16.35 -21.16 -27.72
CA GLU A 444 16.59 -20.84 -29.12
C GLU A 444 18.07 -20.99 -29.52
N ILE A 445 18.35 -20.79 -30.80
CA ILE A 445 19.73 -20.70 -31.32
C ILE A 445 20.42 -19.50 -30.68
N ILE A 446 21.61 -19.72 -30.13
CA ILE A 446 22.45 -18.67 -29.54
C ILE A 446 22.69 -17.56 -30.60
N PRO A 447 22.39 -16.27 -30.31
CA PRO A 447 22.43 -15.17 -31.28
C PRO A 447 23.87 -14.69 -31.56
N ARG A 448 24.75 -15.61 -31.99
CA ARG A 448 26.17 -15.30 -32.24
C ARG A 448 26.33 -14.27 -33.36
N TYR A 449 25.56 -14.41 -34.44
CA TYR A 449 25.65 -13.52 -35.58
C TYR A 449 25.24 -12.08 -35.22
N GLU A 450 24.09 -11.93 -34.57
CA GLU A 450 23.53 -10.65 -34.14
C GLU A 450 24.44 -9.95 -33.12
N THR A 451 24.94 -10.70 -32.14
CA THR A 451 25.86 -10.15 -31.14
C THR A 451 27.21 -9.75 -31.75
N ASP A 452 27.71 -10.48 -32.76
CA ASP A 452 28.91 -10.09 -33.49
C ASP A 452 28.70 -8.82 -34.34
N LEU A 453 27.51 -8.63 -34.91
CA LEU A 453 27.16 -7.37 -35.59
C LEU A 453 27.13 -6.19 -34.60
N LEU A 454 26.55 -6.38 -33.41
CA LEU A 454 26.57 -5.36 -32.35
C LEU A 454 27.99 -4.99 -31.92
N LYS A 455 28.86 -6.00 -31.72
CA LYS A 455 30.28 -5.78 -31.40
C LYS A 455 30.99 -4.97 -32.48
N LYS A 456 30.75 -5.30 -33.76
CA LYS A 456 31.29 -4.54 -34.91
C LYS A 456 30.74 -3.11 -34.98
N ALA A 457 29.52 -2.87 -34.51
CA ALA A 457 28.92 -1.55 -34.38
C ALA A 457 29.42 -0.77 -33.14
N GLY A 458 30.43 -1.27 -32.43
CA GLY A 458 31.04 -0.62 -31.28
C GLY A 458 30.32 -0.85 -29.94
N VAL A 459 29.37 -1.79 -29.88
CA VAL A 459 28.69 -2.15 -28.62
C VAL A 459 29.57 -3.12 -27.82
N THR A 460 29.82 -2.76 -26.56
CA THR A 460 30.50 -3.65 -25.60
C THR A 460 29.47 -4.52 -24.91
N ILE A 461 29.53 -5.84 -25.11
CA ILE A 461 28.60 -6.81 -24.49
C ILE A 461 29.24 -7.43 -23.26
N LEU A 462 28.63 -7.18 -22.11
CA LEU A 462 29.01 -7.74 -20.81
C LEU A 462 27.96 -8.75 -20.37
N CYS A 463 28.40 -9.94 -20.01
CA CYS A 463 27.54 -11.04 -19.60
C CYS A 463 27.70 -11.34 -18.11
N CYS A 464 26.60 -11.30 -17.39
CA CYS A 464 26.46 -11.64 -15.98
C CYS A 464 25.77 -13.00 -15.88
N TYR A 465 26.57 -14.06 -15.81
CA TYR A 465 26.12 -15.44 -15.69
C TYR A 465 25.65 -15.75 -14.26
N VAL A 466 24.41 -16.21 -14.14
CA VAL A 466 23.78 -16.60 -12.86
C VAL A 466 23.70 -18.12 -12.78
N SER A 467 24.24 -18.73 -11.73
CA SER A 467 24.12 -20.19 -11.54
C SER A 467 24.17 -20.58 -10.07
N ASP A 468 23.79 -21.82 -9.75
CA ASP A 468 23.91 -22.38 -8.39
C ASP A 468 25.31 -22.89 -8.10
N SER A 469 26.07 -23.26 -9.14
CA SER A 469 27.45 -23.75 -9.01
C SER A 469 28.43 -22.63 -9.32
N ASN A 470 29.58 -22.59 -8.65
CA ASN A 470 30.64 -21.64 -8.94
C ASN A 470 31.59 -22.23 -10.00
N VAL A 471 31.39 -21.84 -11.26
CA VAL A 471 32.13 -22.34 -12.42
C VAL A 471 33.26 -21.38 -12.84
N MET A 472 33.20 -20.12 -12.41
CA MET A 472 34.15 -19.07 -12.79
C MET A 472 34.53 -18.18 -11.60
N LYS A 473 35.83 -18.15 -11.29
CA LYS A 473 36.40 -17.27 -10.26
C LYS A 473 36.99 -15.96 -10.82
N ARG A 474 37.28 -15.91 -12.12
CA ARG A 474 38.00 -14.82 -12.79
C ARG A 474 37.43 -14.62 -14.19
N LEU A 475 37.75 -13.49 -14.82
CA LEU A 475 37.45 -13.27 -16.22
C LEU A 475 38.14 -14.34 -17.09
N PRO A 476 37.40 -15.02 -17.98
CA PRO A 476 37.97 -16.09 -18.78
C PRO A 476 38.57 -15.57 -20.09
N ALA A 477 39.73 -16.09 -20.46
CA ALA A 477 40.31 -15.88 -21.80
C ALA A 477 39.84 -16.92 -22.82
N LYS A 478 39.45 -18.12 -22.35
CA LYS A 478 38.98 -19.24 -23.18
C LYS A 478 37.80 -19.93 -22.49
N ALA A 479 36.87 -20.46 -23.28
CA ALA A 479 35.80 -21.30 -22.76
C ALA A 479 36.39 -22.59 -22.19
N ASN A 480 35.92 -22.99 -21.01
CA ASN A 480 36.21 -24.32 -20.49
C ASN A 480 35.18 -25.31 -21.07
N PRO A 481 35.60 -26.40 -21.72
CA PRO A 481 34.67 -27.42 -22.24
C PRO A 481 33.76 -28.04 -21.17
N ASP A 482 34.19 -28.04 -19.90
CA ASP A 482 33.41 -28.61 -18.79
C ASP A 482 32.34 -27.65 -18.24
N TRP A 483 32.23 -26.44 -18.80
CA TRP A 483 31.20 -25.50 -18.37
C TRP A 483 29.80 -25.95 -18.80
N PRO A 484 28.77 -25.61 -18.00
CA PRO A 484 27.39 -25.73 -18.43
C PRO A 484 27.16 -25.02 -19.77
N GLN A 485 26.27 -25.56 -20.60
CA GLN A 485 25.97 -25.00 -21.92
C GLN A 485 25.61 -23.51 -21.85
N GLY A 486 24.87 -23.08 -20.82
CA GLY A 486 24.53 -21.67 -20.64
C GLY A 486 25.74 -20.76 -20.38
N ALA A 487 26.75 -21.23 -19.64
CA ALA A 487 27.99 -20.47 -19.45
C ALA A 487 28.80 -20.36 -20.76
N ILE A 488 28.80 -21.42 -21.58
CA ILE A 488 29.44 -21.41 -22.90
C ILE A 488 28.69 -20.43 -23.83
N ALA A 489 27.36 -20.47 -23.86
CA ALA A 489 26.55 -19.55 -24.66
C ALA A 489 26.81 -18.08 -24.27
N MET A 490 26.83 -17.78 -22.97
CA MET A 490 27.15 -16.44 -22.45
C MET A 490 28.59 -16.02 -22.76
N PHE A 491 29.55 -16.95 -22.74
CA PHE A 491 30.93 -16.70 -23.17
C PHE A 491 31.01 -16.29 -24.64
N ASP A 492 30.30 -16.99 -25.51
CA ASP A 492 30.35 -16.76 -26.96
C ASP A 492 29.80 -15.37 -27.33
N ILE A 493 28.69 -14.97 -26.71
CA ILE A 493 28.07 -13.67 -27.00
C ILE A 493 28.80 -12.49 -26.37
N SER A 494 29.61 -12.70 -25.32
CA SER A 494 30.34 -11.62 -24.64
C SER A 494 31.46 -11.01 -25.51
N SER A 495 31.75 -9.72 -25.28
CA SER A 495 32.85 -9.02 -25.93
C SER A 495 34.21 -9.35 -25.30
N HIS A 496 35.28 -9.22 -26.09
CA HIS A 496 36.63 -9.17 -25.53
C HIS A 496 36.88 -7.79 -24.89
N ILE A 497 37.59 -7.78 -23.77
CA ILE A 497 38.02 -6.56 -23.10
C ILE A 497 39.28 -6.01 -23.78
N VAL A 498 39.31 -4.70 -23.99
CA VAL A 498 40.51 -3.98 -24.42
C VAL A 498 41.24 -3.52 -23.17
N ALA A 499 42.48 -4.00 -22.95
CA ALA A 499 43.20 -3.89 -21.68
C ALA A 499 43.41 -2.44 -21.17
N ASP A 500 43.46 -1.47 -22.10
CA ASP A 500 43.66 -0.04 -21.84
C ASP A 500 42.36 0.79 -21.98
N SER A 501 41.21 0.13 -22.14
CA SER A 501 39.92 0.82 -22.17
C SER A 501 39.56 1.41 -20.80
N GLU A 502 38.71 2.43 -20.80
CA GLU A 502 38.15 3.02 -19.58
C GLU A 502 37.49 1.95 -18.70
N LEU A 503 36.63 1.10 -19.28
CA LEU A 503 35.97 0.00 -18.58
C LEU A 503 36.98 -0.99 -17.95
N ALA A 504 38.10 -1.27 -18.63
CA ALA A 504 39.14 -2.13 -18.06
C ALA A 504 39.81 -1.52 -16.84
N ASN A 505 40.02 -0.21 -16.83
CA ASN A 505 40.55 0.49 -15.67
C ASN A 505 39.54 0.52 -14.53
N ASP A 506 38.27 0.81 -14.82
CA ASP A 506 37.19 0.82 -13.82
C ASP A 506 37.02 -0.58 -13.18
N LEU A 507 37.09 -1.65 -13.98
CA LEU A 507 37.06 -3.03 -13.46
C LEU A 507 38.29 -3.36 -12.60
N LYS A 508 39.49 -2.89 -12.95
CA LYS A 508 40.69 -3.06 -12.12
C LYS A 508 40.55 -2.33 -10.78
N GLU A 509 39.97 -1.13 -10.77
CA GLU A 509 39.67 -0.37 -9.55
C GLU A 509 38.69 -1.12 -8.63
N GLU A 510 37.75 -1.87 -9.21
CA GLU A 510 36.85 -2.76 -8.45
C GLU A 510 37.47 -4.12 -8.05
N GLY A 511 38.76 -4.30 -8.33
CA GLY A 511 39.56 -5.44 -7.90
C GLY A 511 39.53 -6.64 -8.86
N TYR A 512 39.03 -6.46 -10.08
CA TYR A 512 39.09 -7.50 -11.10
C TYR A 512 40.47 -7.55 -11.76
N LYS A 513 41.00 -8.77 -11.95
CA LYS A 513 42.17 -8.97 -12.80
C LYS A 513 41.73 -8.94 -14.26
N VAL A 514 42.22 -7.95 -15.00
CA VAL A 514 41.92 -7.74 -16.43
C VAL A 514 43.21 -7.83 -17.22
N ASP A 515 43.28 -8.83 -18.10
CA ASP A 515 44.36 -9.01 -19.08
C ASP A 515 43.78 -8.88 -20.51
N ALA A 516 44.64 -8.72 -21.52
CA ALA A 516 44.23 -8.74 -22.93
C ALA A 516 43.55 -10.07 -23.31
N ASP A 517 42.66 -10.02 -24.30
CA ASP A 517 41.90 -11.15 -24.85
C ASP A 517 40.88 -11.82 -23.89
N MET A 518 40.77 -11.36 -22.65
CA MET A 518 39.72 -11.83 -21.74
C MET A 518 38.32 -11.45 -22.24
N LYS A 519 37.35 -12.34 -22.06
CA LYS A 519 35.93 -12.09 -22.31
C LYS A 519 35.27 -11.42 -21.12
N LEU A 520 34.37 -10.47 -21.37
CA LEU A 520 33.53 -9.79 -20.39
C LEU A 520 32.41 -10.72 -19.87
N LEU A 521 32.79 -11.87 -19.33
CA LEU A 521 31.89 -12.83 -18.71
C LEU A 521 32.17 -12.92 -17.21
N PHE A 522 31.17 -12.55 -16.41
CA PHE A 522 31.23 -12.54 -14.97
C PHE A 522 30.22 -13.52 -14.40
N GLN A 523 30.64 -14.31 -13.41
CA GLN A 523 29.70 -15.07 -12.61
C GLN A 523 29.22 -14.26 -11.40
N VAL A 524 27.92 -14.00 -11.34
CA VAL A 524 27.27 -13.09 -10.38
C VAL A 524 26.35 -13.82 -9.39
N ASN A 525 26.80 -14.94 -8.81
CA ASN A 525 25.98 -15.70 -7.84
C ASN A 525 25.75 -14.97 -6.49
N PHE A 526 26.34 -13.79 -6.30
CA PHE A 526 26.24 -12.96 -5.10
C PHE A 526 26.04 -11.50 -5.49
N GLY A 527 25.16 -10.81 -4.77
CA GLY A 527 24.77 -9.43 -5.11
C GLY A 527 25.92 -8.43 -5.12
N ASP A 528 26.92 -8.61 -4.26
CA ASP A 528 28.08 -7.71 -4.17
C ASP A 528 28.97 -7.73 -5.42
N ARG A 529 28.96 -8.82 -6.19
CA ARG A 529 29.65 -8.88 -7.48
C ARG A 529 28.92 -8.10 -8.56
N LEU A 530 27.59 -8.21 -8.60
CA LEU A 530 26.78 -7.46 -9.56
C LEU A 530 26.91 -5.95 -9.29
N GLU A 531 26.85 -5.52 -8.02
CA GLU A 531 27.07 -4.12 -7.63
C GLU A 531 28.39 -3.58 -8.19
N ARG A 532 29.52 -4.27 -7.97
CA ARG A 532 30.84 -3.84 -8.49
C ARG A 532 30.91 -3.77 -10.02
N ILE A 533 30.23 -4.67 -10.72
CA ILE A 533 30.19 -4.64 -12.18
C ILE A 533 29.40 -3.41 -12.66
N LEU A 534 28.27 -3.12 -12.03
CA LEU A 534 27.46 -1.95 -12.34
C LEU A 534 28.20 -0.65 -12.04
N ASP A 535 28.97 -0.60 -10.93
CA ASP A 535 29.87 0.52 -10.60
C ASP A 535 30.80 0.84 -11.77
N ALA A 536 31.49 -0.20 -12.27
CA ALA A 536 32.45 -0.06 -13.35
C ALA A 536 31.79 0.29 -14.69
N VAL A 537 30.63 -0.29 -14.99
CA VAL A 537 29.91 -0.04 -16.25
C VAL A 537 29.31 1.37 -16.30
N MET A 538 28.77 1.85 -15.17
CA MET A 538 28.13 3.16 -15.06
C MET A 538 29.14 4.28 -14.76
N GLY A 539 30.43 3.95 -14.58
CA GLY A 539 31.52 4.91 -14.42
C GLY A 539 31.56 5.61 -13.05
N TYR A 540 31.11 4.94 -11.99
CA TYR A 540 31.07 5.53 -10.65
C TYR A 540 32.37 5.28 -9.88
N LYS A 541 33.05 6.34 -9.44
CA LYS A 541 34.33 6.21 -8.73
C LYS A 541 34.14 5.97 -7.23
N LYS A 542 34.83 4.95 -6.72
CA LYS A 542 34.76 4.44 -5.33
C LYS A 542 35.15 5.43 -4.22
N LYS A 543 35.73 6.61 -4.53
CA LYS A 543 36.20 7.61 -3.53
C LYS A 543 35.13 8.07 -2.53
N GLU A 544 33.86 7.79 -2.76
CA GLU A 544 32.75 8.14 -1.87
C GLU A 544 32.29 7.01 -0.93
N ARG A 545 32.67 5.74 -1.16
CA ARG A 545 32.24 4.60 -0.31
C ARG A 545 32.76 4.70 1.13
N ASP A 546 33.99 5.20 1.30
CA ASP A 546 34.63 5.26 2.61
C ASP A 546 34.16 6.48 3.46
N ASN A 547 33.41 7.41 2.88
CA ASN A 547 32.93 8.63 3.55
C ASN A 547 31.43 8.61 3.93
N GLN A 548 30.68 7.54 3.61
CA GLN A 548 29.24 7.45 3.89
C GLN A 548 28.84 6.26 4.78
N THR A 549 29.80 5.66 5.48
CA THR A 549 29.49 4.71 6.56
C THR A 549 29.75 5.42 7.90
N PRO A 550 28.74 5.60 8.78
CA PRO A 550 28.99 6.09 10.13
C PRO A 550 29.82 5.12 10.97
#